data_AF-A0A1Z8WXE4-F1
#
_entry.id   AF-A0A1Z8WXE4-F1
#
_cell.length_a   1.000
_cell.length_b   1.000
_cell.length_c   1.000
_cell.angle_alpha   90.00
_cell.angle_beta   90.00
_cell.angle_gamma   90.00
#
_symmetry.space_group_name_H-M   'P 1'
#
loop_
_entity.id
_entity.type
_entity.pdbx_description
1 polymer ?
#
loop_
_entity_poly.entity_id
_entity_poly.type
_entity_poly.pdbx_seq_one_letter_code
_entity_poly.pdbx_strand_id
1 'polypeptide(L)'
;MNLYNLFLIILLFSTNALSNQVEDSSELFEKATSFFESGKVLEAVSIFKRLSDNNHEAALFYLGKIYYHGDGLDVNKPLAFQYFKRASSSGHRPSLFMLAQFYIDNCFDFESCNEANKYFEESTLLLLTDN
;
A
#
# COMPACT_ATOMS: atom_id res chain seq x y z
N MET A 1 -11.78 -48.77 -9.10
CA MET A 1 -11.62 -47.37 -8.66
C MET A 1 -13.00 -46.86 -8.26
N ASN A 2 -13.28 -46.66 -6.97
CA ASN A 2 -14.64 -46.36 -6.51
C ASN A 2 -15.01 -44.89 -6.75
N LEU A 3 -16.28 -44.59 -6.99
CA LEU A 3 -16.78 -43.25 -7.31
C LEU A 3 -16.37 -42.19 -6.26
N TYR A 4 -16.24 -42.61 -5.00
CA TYR A 4 -15.73 -41.80 -3.88
C TYR A 4 -14.28 -41.34 -4.05
N ASN A 5 -13.41 -42.21 -4.57
CA ASN A 5 -12.00 -41.86 -4.82
C ASN A 5 -11.87 -40.86 -5.97
N LEU A 6 -12.78 -40.91 -6.96
CA LEU A 6 -12.80 -39.95 -8.06
C LEU A 6 -13.25 -38.55 -7.59
N PHE A 7 -14.21 -38.49 -6.67
CA PHE A 7 -14.71 -37.24 -6.09
C PHE A 7 -13.66 -36.52 -5.22
N LEU A 8 -12.94 -37.26 -4.38
CA LEU A 8 -11.83 -36.72 -3.56
C LEU A 8 -10.70 -36.14 -4.41
N ILE A 9 -10.37 -36.78 -5.52
CA ILE A 9 -9.33 -36.30 -6.44
C ILE A 9 -9.76 -34.98 -7.08
N ILE A 10 -11.00 -34.85 -7.57
CA ILE A 10 -11.51 -33.61 -8.18
C ILE A 10 -11.51 -32.45 -7.18
N LEU A 11 -11.88 -32.70 -5.91
CA LEU A 11 -11.80 -31.68 -4.85
C LEU A 11 -10.36 -31.21 -4.60
N LEU A 12 -9.41 -32.14 -4.51
CA LEU A 12 -7.99 -31.82 -4.32
C LEU A 12 -7.37 -31.07 -5.51
N PHE A 13 -7.80 -31.38 -6.74
CA PHE A 13 -7.40 -30.62 -7.93
C PHE A 13 -8.04 -29.24 -7.98
N SER A 14 -9.29 -29.09 -7.52
CA SER A 14 -9.97 -27.79 -7.47
C SER A 14 -9.34 -26.84 -6.44
N THR A 15 -8.88 -27.36 -5.30
CA THR A 15 -8.18 -26.55 -4.30
C THR A 15 -6.76 -26.20 -4.75
N ASN A 16 -6.04 -27.14 -5.40
CA ASN A 16 -4.72 -26.86 -6.00
C ASN A 16 -4.79 -25.88 -7.18
N ALA A 17 -5.87 -25.91 -7.97
CA ALA A 17 -6.09 -24.97 -9.05
C ALA A 17 -6.43 -23.56 -8.53
N LEU A 18 -7.10 -23.47 -7.38
CA LEU A 18 -7.42 -22.21 -6.71
C LEU A 18 -6.21 -21.61 -5.99
N SER A 19 -5.37 -22.44 -5.36
CA SER A 19 -4.13 -21.98 -4.71
C SER A 19 -3.08 -21.50 -5.71
N ASN A 20 -3.16 -21.91 -6.98
CA ASN A 20 -2.29 -21.43 -8.05
C ASN A 20 -2.75 -20.11 -8.71
N GLN A 21 -3.83 -19.48 -8.23
CA GLN A 21 -4.33 -18.22 -8.78
C GLN A 21 -4.61 -17.13 -7.74
N VAL A 22 -4.54 -17.46 -6.45
CA VAL A 22 -4.59 -16.45 -5.37
C VAL A 22 -3.16 -16.29 -4.85
N GLU A 23 -2.34 -15.53 -5.59
CA GLU A 23 -1.07 -14.99 -5.09
C GLU A 23 -1.46 -14.14 -3.86
N ASP A 24 -1.06 -14.58 -2.67
CA ASP A 24 -1.47 -13.93 -1.42
C ASP A 24 -1.05 -12.46 -1.44
N SER A 25 -1.86 -11.57 -0.86
CA SER A 25 -1.54 -10.14 -0.88
C SER A 25 -0.20 -9.85 -0.19
N SER A 26 0.17 -10.66 0.82
CA SER A 26 1.47 -10.58 1.48
C SER A 26 2.61 -10.97 0.54
N GLU A 27 2.49 -12.09 -0.17
CA GLU A 27 3.51 -12.57 -1.13
C GLU A 27 3.70 -11.57 -2.27
N LEU A 28 2.60 -11.05 -2.83
CA LEU A 28 2.63 -9.99 -3.83
C LEU A 28 3.32 -8.74 -3.32
N PHE A 29 3.06 -8.35 -2.07
CA PHE A 29 3.67 -7.19 -1.46
C PHE A 29 5.18 -7.38 -1.26
N GLU A 30 5.61 -8.53 -0.73
CA GLU A 30 7.03 -8.89 -0.58
C GLU A 30 7.78 -8.91 -1.92
N LYS A 31 7.14 -9.42 -2.96
CA LYS A 31 7.69 -9.39 -4.32
C LYS A 31 7.84 -7.97 -4.84
N ALA A 32 6.85 -7.11 -4.60
CA ALA A 32 6.90 -5.71 -4.99
C ALA A 32 7.99 -4.93 -4.25
N THR A 33 8.16 -5.15 -2.94
CA THR A 33 9.23 -4.53 -2.15
C THR A 33 10.60 -5.03 -2.60
N SER A 34 10.75 -6.31 -2.92
CA SER A 34 12.00 -6.86 -3.48
C SER A 34 12.36 -6.22 -4.84
N PHE A 35 11.37 -6.02 -5.73
CA PHE A 35 11.60 -5.27 -6.97
C PHE A 35 11.97 -3.81 -6.71
N PHE A 36 11.32 -3.16 -5.75
CA PHE A 36 11.62 -1.79 -5.39
C PHE A 36 13.06 -1.65 -4.87
N GLU A 37 13.49 -2.52 -3.96
CA GLU A 37 14.84 -2.54 -3.38
C GLU A 37 15.93 -2.88 -4.39
N SER A 38 15.61 -3.71 -5.40
CA SER A 38 16.54 -4.03 -6.48
C SER A 38 16.58 -2.98 -7.60
N GLY A 39 15.87 -1.86 -7.46
CA GLY A 39 15.83 -0.76 -8.43
C GLY A 39 14.91 -1.01 -9.63
N LYS A 40 14.17 -2.13 -9.64
CA LYS A 40 13.17 -2.47 -10.67
C LYS A 40 11.84 -1.77 -10.37
N VAL A 41 11.87 -0.43 -10.39
CA VAL A 41 10.77 0.38 -9.87
C VAL A 41 9.49 0.22 -10.69
N LEU A 42 9.58 0.05 -12.02
CA LEU A 42 8.39 -0.11 -12.87
C LEU A 42 7.64 -1.40 -12.56
N GLU A 43 8.37 -2.50 -12.33
CA GLU A 43 7.82 -3.78 -11.91
C GLU A 43 7.18 -3.69 -10.52
N ALA A 44 7.85 -3.02 -9.58
CA ALA A 44 7.29 -2.77 -8.25
C ALA A 44 5.99 -1.96 -8.32
N VAL A 45 5.97 -0.86 -9.09
CA VAL A 45 4.80 0.00 -9.27
C VAL A 45 3.63 -0.78 -9.87
N SER A 46 3.88 -1.65 -10.84
CA SER A 46 2.85 -2.50 -11.44
C SER A 46 2.16 -3.38 -10.39
N ILE A 47 2.93 -4.01 -9.51
CA ILE A 47 2.39 -4.86 -8.46
C ILE A 47 1.71 -4.04 -7.37
N PHE A 48 2.33 -2.93 -6.91
CA PHE A 48 1.70 -2.06 -5.92
C PHE A 48 0.37 -1.50 -6.42
N LYS A 49 0.23 -1.18 -7.71
CA LYS A 49 -1.06 -0.74 -8.29
C LYS A 49 -2.12 -1.83 -8.16
N ARG A 50 -1.81 -3.08 -8.51
CA ARG A 50 -2.72 -4.22 -8.35
C ARG A 50 -3.16 -4.41 -6.90
N LEU A 51 -2.22 -4.30 -5.95
CA LEU A 51 -2.52 -4.37 -4.52
C LEU A 51 -3.40 -3.18 -4.06
N SER A 52 -3.14 -2.00 -4.61
CA SER A 52 -3.88 -0.78 -4.29
C SER A 52 -5.36 -0.87 -4.66
N ASP A 53 -5.73 -1.63 -5.69
CA ASP A 53 -7.12 -1.81 -6.13
C ASP A 53 -7.97 -2.46 -5.03
N ASN A 54 -7.35 -3.22 -4.13
CA ASN A 54 -7.99 -3.79 -2.93
C ASN A 54 -7.75 -2.96 -1.65
N ASN A 55 -7.37 -1.68 -1.80
CA ASN A 55 -7.04 -0.76 -0.71
C ASN A 55 -5.94 -1.23 0.25
N HIS A 56 -5.00 -2.06 -0.23
CA HIS A 56 -3.84 -2.47 0.56
C HIS A 56 -3.01 -1.24 0.96
N GLU A 57 -2.99 -0.93 2.25
CA GLU A 57 -2.51 0.35 2.78
C GLU A 57 -0.99 0.52 2.63
N ALA A 58 -0.22 -0.54 2.83
CA ALA A 58 1.22 -0.51 2.59
C ALA A 58 1.55 -0.29 1.10
N ALA A 59 0.86 -0.96 0.18
CA ALA A 59 1.07 -0.75 -1.26
C ALA A 59 0.71 0.68 -1.69
N LEU A 60 -0.38 1.23 -1.16
CA LEU A 60 -0.75 2.63 -1.33
C LEU A 60 0.34 3.58 -0.82
N PHE A 61 0.88 3.31 0.37
CA PHE A 61 2.01 4.08 0.92
C PHE A 61 3.25 4.05 0.02
N TYR A 62 3.64 2.88 -0.49
CA TYR A 62 4.79 2.77 -1.40
C TYR A 62 4.57 3.50 -2.72
N LEU A 63 3.37 3.45 -3.31
CA LEU A 63 3.02 4.26 -4.49
C LEU A 63 3.14 5.76 -4.18
N GLY A 64 2.63 6.19 -3.03
CA GLY A 64 2.78 7.56 -2.58
C GLY A 64 4.25 7.99 -2.50
N LYS A 65 5.08 7.17 -1.85
CA LYS A 65 6.52 7.42 -1.69
C LYS A 65 7.25 7.54 -3.04
N ILE A 66 6.98 6.62 -3.97
CA ILE A 66 7.59 6.60 -5.31
C ILE A 66 7.27 7.88 -6.06
N TYR A 67 5.99 8.29 -6.12
CA TYR A 67 5.60 9.52 -6.80
C TYR A 67 6.04 10.78 -6.05
N TYR A 68 6.28 10.71 -4.73
CA TYR A 68 6.77 11.84 -3.95
C TYR A 68 8.24 12.17 -4.25
N HIS A 69 9.08 11.13 -4.30
CA HIS A 69 10.53 11.28 -4.50
C HIS A 69 10.95 11.19 -5.97
N GLY A 70 10.12 10.62 -6.84
CA GLY A 70 10.48 10.35 -8.23
C GLY A 70 11.44 9.16 -8.37
N ASP A 71 11.28 8.13 -7.53
CA ASP A 71 12.13 6.94 -7.57
C ASP A 71 11.90 6.18 -8.89
N GLY A 72 12.79 6.36 -9.88
CA GLY A 72 12.66 5.73 -11.20
C GLY A 72 11.46 6.21 -12.05
N LEU A 73 10.76 7.26 -11.61
CA LEU A 73 9.62 7.89 -12.27
C LEU A 73 9.69 9.41 -12.08
N ASP A 74 8.93 10.17 -12.86
CA ASP A 74 8.79 11.61 -12.61
C ASP A 74 8.08 11.89 -11.29
N VAL A 75 8.54 12.93 -10.59
CA VAL A 75 7.90 13.42 -9.37
C VAL A 75 6.47 13.87 -9.68
N ASN A 76 5.51 13.35 -8.92
CA ASN A 76 4.10 13.74 -8.97
C ASN A 76 3.53 13.85 -7.55
N LYS A 77 3.86 14.95 -6.88
CA LYS A 77 3.41 15.27 -5.51
C LYS A 77 1.88 15.24 -5.34
N PRO A 78 1.05 15.79 -6.26
CA PRO A 78 -0.41 15.68 -6.14
C PRO A 78 -0.93 14.24 -6.16
N LEU A 79 -0.34 13.37 -7.00
CA LEU A 79 -0.72 11.96 -7.03
C LEU A 79 -0.24 11.22 -5.77
N ALA A 80 0.97 11.53 -5.29
CA ALA A 80 1.49 10.98 -4.04
C ALA A 80 0.55 11.29 -2.86
N PHE A 81 0.09 12.54 -2.77
CA PHE A 81 -0.88 12.98 -1.77
C PHE A 81 -2.17 12.14 -1.79
N GLN A 82 -2.72 11.86 -2.98
CA GLN A 82 -3.92 11.02 -3.09
C GLN A 82 -3.69 9.60 -2.58
N TYR A 83 -2.53 9.01 -2.87
CA TYR A 83 -2.18 7.69 -2.37
C TYR A 83 -2.01 7.66 -0.85
N PHE A 84 -1.31 8.65 -0.27
CA PHE A 84 -1.19 8.76 1.18
C PHE A 84 -2.55 8.95 1.86
N LYS A 85 -3.42 9.80 1.31
CA LYS A 85 -4.78 10.03 1.81
C LYS A 85 -5.63 8.76 1.77
N ARG A 86 -5.48 7.93 0.74
CA ARG A 86 -6.23 6.67 0.62
C ARG A 86 -5.70 5.60 1.57
N ALA A 87 -4.39 5.55 1.82
CA ALA A 87 -3.83 4.67 2.84
C ALA A 87 -4.22 5.11 4.26
N SER A 88 -4.24 6.42 4.53
CA SER A 88 -4.53 6.96 5.85
C SER A 88 -5.98 6.74 6.29
N SER A 89 -6.94 6.57 5.36
CA SER A 89 -8.35 6.33 5.71
C SER A 89 -8.58 5.03 6.51
N SER A 90 -7.62 4.10 6.47
CA SER A 90 -7.61 2.87 7.28
C SER A 90 -6.76 3.00 8.54
N GLY A 91 -6.31 4.20 8.91
CA GLY A 91 -5.41 4.42 10.04
C GLY A 91 -3.95 4.06 9.75
N HIS A 92 -3.52 3.96 8.49
CA HIS A 92 -2.13 3.65 8.17
C HIS A 92 -1.19 4.79 8.58
N ARG A 93 -0.55 4.59 9.73
CA ARG A 93 0.25 5.61 10.43
C ARG A 93 1.39 6.19 9.60
N PRO A 94 2.20 5.41 8.86
CA PRO A 94 3.22 5.98 7.98
C PRO A 94 2.64 6.93 6.94
N SER A 95 1.43 6.68 6.43
CA SER A 95 0.78 7.58 5.47
C SER A 95 0.24 8.85 6.11
N LEU A 96 -0.29 8.78 7.34
CA LEU A 96 -0.66 9.97 8.10
C LEU A 96 0.55 10.90 8.32
N PHE A 97 1.70 10.32 8.68
CA PHE A 97 2.95 11.08 8.80
C PHE A 97 3.35 11.74 7.48
N MET A 98 3.26 11.04 6.36
CA MET A 98 3.57 11.63 5.04
C MET A 98 2.59 12.74 4.64
N LEU A 99 1.31 12.66 5.02
CA LEU A 99 0.35 13.75 4.82
C LEU A 99 0.73 14.97 5.67
N ALA A 100 1.09 14.76 6.94
CA ALA A 100 1.54 15.83 7.81
C ALA A 100 2.78 16.53 7.21
N GLN A 101 3.76 15.76 6.74
CA GLN A 101 4.95 16.30 6.06
C GLN A 101 4.57 17.06 4.79
N PHE A 102 3.65 16.54 3.98
CA PHE A 102 3.18 17.22 2.78
C PHE A 102 2.61 18.61 3.10
N TYR A 103 1.79 18.74 4.14
CA TYR A 103 1.24 20.03 4.55
C TYR A 103 2.28 20.96 5.18
N ILE A 104 3.29 20.44 5.89
CA ILE A 104 4.43 21.27 6.35
C ILE A 104 5.17 21.86 5.16
N ASP A 105 5.56 21.01 4.19
CA ASP A 105 6.35 21.42 3.04
C ASP A 105 5.62 22.44 2.16
N ASN A 106 4.29 22.49 2.26
CA ASN A 106 3.42 23.42 1.56
C ASN A 106 2.69 24.38 2.53
N CYS A 107 3.20 24.59 3.75
CA CYS A 107 2.58 25.56 4.64
C CYS A 107 2.94 26.98 4.21
N PHE A 108 1.98 27.64 3.57
CA PHE A 108 2.08 29.05 3.15
C PHE A 108 1.08 29.94 3.90
N ASP A 109 0.16 29.35 4.67
CA ASP A 109 -0.88 30.03 5.41
C ASP A 109 -1.29 29.26 6.69
N PHE A 110 -2.16 29.87 7.49
CA PHE A 110 -2.62 29.28 8.75
C PHE A 110 -3.43 27.99 8.55
N GLU A 111 -4.15 27.85 7.44
CA GLU A 111 -4.99 26.69 7.16
C GLU A 111 -4.15 25.44 6.86
N SER A 112 -3.18 25.56 5.95
CA SER A 112 -2.24 24.48 5.62
C SER A 112 -1.44 23.99 6.84
N CYS A 113 -0.99 24.92 7.70
CA CYS A 113 -0.33 24.55 8.95
C CYS A 113 -1.27 23.84 9.96
N ASN A 114 -2.56 24.17 9.99
CA ASN A 114 -3.52 23.46 10.84
C ASN A 114 -3.80 22.04 10.35
N GLU A 115 -3.92 21.83 9.04
CA GLU A 115 -4.06 20.48 8.48
C GLU A 115 -2.83 19.62 8.79
N ALA A 116 -1.61 20.17 8.71
CA ALA A 116 -0.41 19.45 9.14
C ALA A 116 -0.50 18.96 10.59
N ASN A 117 -0.88 19.84 11.53
CA ASN A 117 -1.01 19.50 12.94
C ASN A 117 -2.05 18.40 13.18
N LYS A 118 -3.20 18.47 12.50
CA LYS A 118 -4.24 17.45 12.57
C LYS A 118 -3.71 16.06 12.19
N TYR A 119 -3.00 15.94 11.06
CA TYR A 119 -2.43 14.67 10.63
C TYR A 119 -1.34 14.15 11.59
N PHE A 120 -0.55 15.03 12.20
CA PHE A 120 0.40 14.64 13.25
C PHE A 120 -0.29 14.11 14.50
N GLU A 121 -1.31 14.81 14.98
CA GLU A 121 -2.07 14.39 16.16
C GLU A 121 -2.71 13.02 15.93
N GLU A 122 -3.32 12.80 14.77
CA GLU A 122 -3.93 11.52 14.41
C GLU A 122 -2.89 10.39 14.35
N SER A 123 -1.75 10.63 13.69
CA SER A 123 -0.65 9.65 13.62
C SER A 123 -0.07 9.32 15.00
N THR A 124 -0.01 10.31 15.89
CA THR A 124 0.55 10.18 17.25
C THR A 124 -0.43 9.48 18.18
N LEU A 125 -1.73 9.77 18.08
CA LEU A 125 -2.76 9.09 18.86
C LEU A 125 -2.74 7.58 18.60
N LEU A 126 -2.62 7.17 17.33
CA LEU A 126 -2.51 5.75 16.97
C LEU A 126 -1.25 5.08 17.54
N LEU A 127 -0.15 5.82 17.75
CA LEU A 127 1.05 5.30 18.45
C LEU A 127 0.76 4.95 19.92
N LEU A 128 -0.11 5.72 20.56
CA LEU A 128 -0.41 5.57 21.99
C LEU A 128 -1.46 4.47 22.25
N THR A 129 -2.24 4.09 21.24
CA THR A 129 -3.30 3.07 21.35
C THR A 129 -2.87 1.65 20.98
N ASP A 130 -1.73 1.48 20.30
CA ASP A 130 -1.18 0.18 19.88
C ASP A 130 -0.29 -0.50 20.96
N ASN A 131 -0.15 0.10 22.15
CA ASN A 131 0.62 -0.42 23.31
C ASN A 131 -0.30 -0.90 24.44
#